data_AF-A0A4U2MI08-F1
#
_entry.id   AF-A0A4U2MI08-F1
#
_cell.length_a   1.000
_cell.length_b   1.000
_cell.length_c   1.000
_cell.angle_alpha   90.00
_cell.angle_beta   90.00
_cell.angle_gamma   90.00
#
_symmetry.space_group_name_H-M   'P 1'
#
loop_
_entity.id
_entity.type
_entity.pdbx_description
1 polymer ?
#
loop_
_entity_poly.entity_id
_entity_poly.type
_entity_poly.pdbx_seq_one_letter_code
_entity_poly.pdbx_strand_id
1 'polypeptide(L)'
;MLRGIVIVLLTIGVVGTGYWGYKEHQEKNAVLIRAENSYQRAFHDLAYEVDLLHDKIGTTLAMNSRASLSPALADVWRITSVARSDVGQLPLTLMPFNKTEEFLANIGDFSYRAAIRDLEKEPLNNQEYKTLETLYSNAGNIQDELRKVQHLVLKNNLRWMDVEMALASNRDPADNTIIDGLKTVEKNVT
;
A
#
# COMPACT_ATOMS: atom_id res chain seq x y z
N MET A 1 -51.80 5.78 -38.15
CA MET A 1 -51.81 5.14 -36.81
C MET A 1 -50.48 4.47 -36.47
N LEU A 2 -49.95 3.58 -37.32
CA LEU A 2 -48.66 2.89 -37.08
C LEU A 2 -47.47 3.83 -36.81
N ARG A 3 -47.34 4.92 -37.59
CA ARG A 3 -46.24 5.89 -37.44
C ARG A 3 -46.19 6.55 -36.06
N GLY A 4 -47.35 6.88 -35.48
CA GLY A 4 -47.41 7.49 -34.14
C GLY A 4 -46.98 6.53 -33.03
N ILE A 5 -47.36 5.25 -33.15
CA ILE A 5 -46.97 4.20 -32.19
C ILE A 5 -45.45 3.99 -32.22
N VAL A 6 -44.86 3.93 -33.41
CA VAL A 6 -43.40 3.79 -33.58
C VAL A 6 -42.66 4.99 -32.98
N ILE A 7 -43.14 6.22 -33.21
CA ILE A 7 -42.53 7.44 -32.64
C ILE A 7 -42.58 7.40 -31.10
N VAL A 8 -43.72 7.02 -30.51
CA VAL A 8 -43.85 6.91 -29.05
C VAL A 8 -42.90 5.85 -28.49
N LEU A 9 -42.83 4.67 -29.11
CA LEU A 9 -41.91 3.60 -28.68
C LEU A 9 -40.45 4.02 -28.78
N LEU A 10 -40.05 4.67 -29.88
CA LEU A 10 -38.70 5.19 -30.04
C LEU A 10 -38.39 6.28 -29.01
N THR A 11 -39.36 7.15 -28.71
CA THR A 11 -39.19 8.20 -27.69
C THR A 11 -38.96 7.58 -26.31
N ILE A 12 -39.75 6.57 -25.93
CA ILE A 12 -39.55 5.84 -24.67
C ILE A 12 -38.18 5.15 -24.66
N GLY A 13 -37.76 4.55 -25.78
CA GLY A 13 -36.44 3.93 -25.90
C GLY A 13 -35.30 4.93 -25.70
N VAL A 14 -35.37 6.10 -26.32
CA VAL A 14 -34.36 7.16 -26.18
C VAL A 14 -34.33 7.71 -24.75
N VAL A 15 -35.48 7.98 -24.14
CA VAL A 15 -35.56 8.46 -22.76
C VAL A 15 -35.04 7.41 -21.78
N GLY A 16 -35.42 6.14 -21.96
CA GLY A 16 -34.97 5.04 -21.11
C GLY A 16 -33.45 4.81 -21.20
N THR A 17 -32.89 4.79 -22.40
CA THR A 17 -31.44 4.63 -22.61
C THR A 17 -30.65 5.85 -22.13
N GLY A 18 -31.18 7.07 -22.30
CA GLY A 18 -30.58 8.29 -21.76
C GLY A 18 -30.53 8.29 -20.23
N TYR A 19 -31.62 7.88 -19.57
CA TYR A 19 -31.67 7.75 -18.11
C TYR A 19 -30.72 6.66 -17.60
N TRP A 20 -30.71 5.49 -18.25
CA TRP A 20 -29.79 4.39 -17.91
C TRP A 20 -28.33 4.80 -18.07
N GLY A 21 -27.96 5.43 -19.19
CA GLY A 21 -26.59 5.88 -19.44
C GLY A 21 -26.14 6.95 -18.43
N TYR A 22 -27.03 7.87 -18.03
CA TYR A 22 -26.73 8.84 -16.99
C TYR A 22 -26.50 8.18 -15.63
N LYS A 23 -27.37 7.23 -15.25
CA LYS A 23 -27.25 6.48 -14.00
C LYS A 23 -25.96 5.65 -13.96
N GLU A 24 -25.67 4.92 -15.03
CA GLU A 24 -24.45 4.12 -15.19
C GLU A 24 -23.20 5.00 -15.04
N HIS A 25 -23.19 6.18 -15.66
CA HIS A 25 -22.08 7.13 -15.54
C HIS A 25 -21.88 7.63 -14.10
N GLN A 26 -22.96 7.89 -13.37
CA GLN A 26 -22.87 8.27 -11.95
C GLN A 26 -22.35 7.13 -11.07
N GLU A 27 -22.87 5.92 -11.25
CA GLU A 27 -22.45 4.74 -10.48
C GLU A 27 -20.98 4.41 -10.75
N LYS A 28 -20.56 4.45 -12.01
CA LYS A 28 -19.15 4.29 -12.40
C LYS A 28 -18.24 5.32 -11.72
N ASN A 29 -18.61 6.60 -11.76
CA ASN A 29 -17.80 7.64 -11.11
C ASN A 29 -17.73 7.46 -9.59
N ALA A 30 -18.82 7.06 -8.95
CA ALA A 30 -18.84 6.77 -7.53
C ALA A 30 -17.90 5.61 -7.17
N VAL A 31 -17.84 4.56 -7.99
CA VAL A 31 -16.90 3.44 -7.81
C VAL A 31 -15.45 3.90 -7.98
N LEU A 32 -15.14 4.67 -9.03
CA LEU A 32 -13.78 5.18 -9.28
C LEU A 32 -13.29 6.08 -8.13
N ILE A 33 -14.14 6.96 -7.62
CA ILE A 33 -13.81 7.82 -6.48
C ILE A 33 -13.59 7.00 -5.20
N ARG A 34 -14.41 5.97 -4.96
CA ARG A 34 -14.23 5.09 -3.80
C ARG A 34 -12.92 4.31 -3.88
N ALA A 35 -12.57 3.79 -5.06
CA ALA A 35 -11.30 3.11 -5.30
C ALA A 35 -10.12 4.06 -5.06
N GLU A 36 -10.16 5.25 -5.66
CA GLU A 36 -9.14 6.30 -5.46
C GLU A 36 -8.94 6.62 -3.98
N ASN A 37 -10.04 6.86 -3.24
CA ASN A 37 -9.96 7.14 -1.81
C ASN A 37 -9.40 5.95 -1.01
N SER A 38 -9.68 4.73 -1.44
CA SER A 38 -9.16 3.52 -0.80
C SER A 38 -7.66 3.38 -1.02
N TYR A 39 -7.18 3.62 -2.24
CA TYR A 39 -5.76 3.55 -2.56
C TYR A 39 -4.96 4.66 -1.88
N GLN A 40 -5.49 5.90 -1.89
CA GLN A 40 -4.88 6.99 -1.15
C GLN A 40 -4.76 6.66 0.34
N ARG A 41 -5.84 6.16 0.96
CA ARG A 41 -5.81 5.77 2.37
C ARG A 41 -4.79 4.67 2.62
N ALA A 42 -4.88 3.55 1.90
CA ALA A 42 -3.97 2.42 2.07
C ALA A 42 -2.50 2.82 1.88
N PHE A 43 -2.20 3.68 0.91
CA PHE A 43 -0.84 4.17 0.70
C PHE A 43 -0.36 5.09 1.84
N HIS A 44 -1.21 5.99 2.32
CA HIS A 44 -0.89 6.85 3.46
C HIS A 44 -0.71 6.05 4.75
N ASP A 45 -1.59 5.09 5.02
CA ASP A 45 -1.52 4.21 6.18
C ASP A 45 -0.24 3.36 6.11
N LEU A 46 0.08 2.78 4.94
CA LEU A 46 1.35 2.08 4.73
C LEU A 46 2.57 2.97 5.03
N ALA A 47 2.62 4.17 4.46
CA ALA A 47 3.74 5.10 4.67
C ALA A 47 3.90 5.45 6.16
N TYR A 48 2.79 5.61 6.88
CA TYR A 48 2.77 5.84 8.32
C TYR A 48 3.23 4.61 9.11
N GLU A 49 2.72 3.41 8.80
CA GLU A 49 3.07 2.20 9.53
C GLU A 49 4.55 1.82 9.31
N VAL A 50 5.12 2.09 8.13
CA VAL A 50 6.56 1.90 7.88
C VAL A 50 7.43 2.89 8.67
N ASP A 51 6.97 4.14 8.83
CA ASP A 51 7.61 5.14 9.69
C ASP A 51 7.63 4.67 11.15
N LEU A 52 6.47 4.23 11.65
CA LEU A 52 6.34 3.67 12.99
C LEU A 52 7.17 2.40 13.18
N LEU A 53 7.24 1.57 12.14
CA LEU A 53 8.04 0.34 12.13
C LEU A 53 9.52 0.66 12.29
N HIS A 54 10.05 1.62 11.51
CA HIS A 54 11.43 2.08 11.61
C HIS A 54 11.77 2.58 13.02
N ASP A 55 10.90 3.42 13.60
CA ASP A 55 11.07 3.93 14.97
C ASP A 55 11.10 2.82 16.03
N LYS A 56 10.21 1.83 15.90
CA LYS A 56 10.11 0.71 16.85
C LYS A 56 11.29 -0.25 16.75
N ILE A 57 11.80 -0.50 15.55
CA ILE A 57 13.03 -1.27 15.36
C ILE A 57 14.20 -0.52 15.99
N GLY A 58 14.35 0.79 15.71
CA GLY A 58 15.44 1.60 16.26
C GLY A 58 15.41 1.64 17.79
N THR A 59 14.21 1.76 18.36
CA THR A 59 13.99 1.66 19.82
C THR A 59 14.40 0.28 20.34
N THR A 60 14.03 -0.79 19.65
CA THR A 60 14.39 -2.18 20.03
C THR A 60 15.91 -2.39 20.00
N LEU A 61 16.61 -1.85 18.99
CA LEU A 61 18.07 -1.91 18.90
C LEU A 61 18.79 -1.17 20.04
N ALA A 62 18.21 -0.06 20.51
CA ALA A 62 18.76 0.72 21.61
C ALA A 62 18.48 0.14 23.02
N MET A 63 17.63 -0.90 23.12
CA MET A 63 17.27 -1.51 24.39
C MET A 63 18.37 -2.43 24.93
N ASN A 64 18.74 -2.23 26.20
CA ASN A 64 19.70 -3.08 26.90
C ASN A 64 19.05 -4.19 27.76
N SER A 65 17.74 -4.08 28.04
CA SER A 65 17.01 -5.01 28.91
C SER A 65 16.37 -6.13 28.11
N ARG A 66 16.77 -7.38 28.40
CA ARG A 66 16.23 -8.59 27.77
C ARG A 66 14.72 -8.77 28.00
N ALA A 67 14.24 -8.43 29.21
CA ALA A 67 12.81 -8.49 29.55
C ALA A 67 11.96 -7.49 28.75
N SER A 68 12.55 -6.40 28.26
CA SER A 68 11.87 -5.37 27.47
C SER A 68 11.90 -5.64 25.97
N LEU A 69 12.80 -6.51 25.49
CA LEU A 69 12.94 -6.84 24.07
C LEU A 69 11.74 -7.65 23.55
N SER A 70 11.25 -8.65 24.30
CA SER A 70 10.13 -9.48 23.81
C SER A 70 8.86 -8.67 23.55
N PRO A 71 8.40 -7.77 24.45
CA PRO A 71 7.30 -6.87 24.16
C PRO A 71 7.55 -5.92 22.97
N ALA A 72 8.77 -5.40 22.83
CA ALA A 72 9.13 -4.49 21.74
C ALA A 72 9.07 -5.20 20.36
N LEU A 73 9.56 -6.44 20.28
CA LEU A 73 9.47 -7.26 19.08
C LEU A 73 8.03 -7.68 18.76
N ALA A 74 7.19 -7.91 19.78
CA ALA A 74 5.77 -8.14 19.58
C ALA A 74 5.05 -6.92 18.98
N ASP A 75 5.42 -5.70 19.41
CA ASP A 75 4.96 -4.45 18.80
C ASP A 75 5.37 -4.35 17.32
N VAL A 76 6.63 -4.64 17.01
CA VAL A 76 7.15 -4.66 15.62
C VAL A 76 6.37 -5.64 14.76
N TRP A 77 6.12 -6.87 15.26
CA TRP A 77 5.31 -7.86 14.57
C TRP A 77 3.88 -7.38 14.31
N ARG A 78 3.24 -6.74 15.29
CA ARG A 78 1.89 -6.18 15.17
C ARG A 78 1.83 -5.11 14.07
N ILE A 79 2.73 -4.13 14.12
CA ILE A 79 2.81 -3.02 13.15
C ILE A 79 3.02 -3.58 11.73
N THR A 80 3.97 -4.50 11.60
CA THR A 80 4.25 -5.18 10.33
C THR A 80 3.00 -5.86 9.76
N SER A 81 2.21 -6.50 10.62
CA SER A 81 0.98 -7.17 10.20
C SER A 81 -0.07 -6.19 9.65
N VAL A 82 -0.14 -4.98 10.22
CA VAL A 82 -0.99 -3.89 9.71
C VAL A 82 -0.44 -3.39 8.37
N ALA A 83 0.86 -3.07 8.29
CA ALA A 83 1.50 -2.61 7.05
C ALA A 83 1.32 -3.60 5.89
N ARG A 84 1.38 -4.92 6.15
CA ARG A 84 1.10 -5.95 5.13
C ARG A 84 -0.34 -5.90 4.61
N SER A 85 -1.30 -5.64 5.50
CA SER A 85 -2.70 -5.46 5.11
C SER A 85 -2.88 -4.22 4.23
N ASP A 86 -2.12 -3.16 4.48
CA ASP A 86 -2.19 -1.90 3.71
C ASP A 86 -1.54 -2.04 2.34
N VAL A 87 -0.35 -2.67 2.24
CA VAL A 87 0.24 -3.06 0.95
C VAL A 87 -0.73 -3.92 0.14
N GLY A 88 -1.39 -4.88 0.81
CA GLY A 88 -2.40 -5.78 0.23
C GLY A 88 -3.59 -5.08 -0.43
N GLN A 89 -3.91 -3.86 0.00
CA GLN A 89 -5.04 -3.06 -0.50
C GLN A 89 -4.67 -2.17 -1.69
N LEU A 90 -3.38 -2.01 -1.98
CA LEU A 90 -2.94 -1.25 -3.14
C LEU A 90 -3.27 -1.99 -4.44
N PRO A 91 -3.26 -1.32 -5.61
CA PRO A 91 -3.48 -1.97 -6.91
C PRO A 91 -2.29 -2.89 -7.27
N LEU A 92 -2.19 -4.05 -6.61
CA LEU A 92 -1.06 -4.99 -6.67
C LEU A 92 -0.97 -5.76 -7.99
N THR A 93 -2.07 -5.90 -8.73
CA THR A 93 -2.09 -6.62 -10.01
C THR A 93 -1.28 -5.93 -11.09
N LEU A 94 -0.91 -4.65 -10.92
CA LEU A 94 -0.29 -3.83 -11.95
C LEU A 94 0.95 -3.04 -11.48
N MET A 95 1.30 -3.06 -10.18
CA MET A 95 2.43 -2.30 -9.62
C MET A 95 3.43 -3.17 -8.85
N PRO A 96 4.74 -2.85 -8.87
CA PRO A 96 5.76 -3.63 -8.18
C PRO A 96 5.75 -3.28 -6.69
N PHE A 97 5.21 -4.18 -5.87
CA PHE A 97 5.26 -4.12 -4.40
C PHE A 97 5.81 -5.41 -3.79
N ASN A 98 6.29 -6.33 -4.62
CA ASN A 98 6.66 -7.68 -4.23
C ASN A 98 7.80 -7.68 -3.21
N LYS A 99 8.78 -6.80 -3.35
CA LYS A 99 9.88 -6.69 -2.40
C LYS A 99 9.48 -5.97 -1.11
N THR A 100 8.64 -4.95 -1.18
CA THR A 100 8.10 -4.31 0.02
C THR A 100 7.29 -5.32 0.83
N GLU A 101 6.47 -6.14 0.18
CA GLU A 101 5.73 -7.22 0.83
C GLU A 101 6.68 -8.29 1.43
N GLU A 102 7.71 -8.70 0.69
CA GLU A 102 8.73 -9.64 1.17
C GLU A 102 9.50 -9.08 2.38
N PHE A 103 9.89 -7.80 2.35
CA PHE A 103 10.51 -7.11 3.47
C PHE A 103 9.61 -7.15 4.72
N LEU A 104 8.33 -6.79 4.56
CA LEU A 104 7.35 -6.85 5.64
C LEU A 104 7.13 -8.30 6.12
N ALA A 105 7.14 -9.29 5.25
CA ALA A 105 7.07 -10.68 5.68
C ALA A 105 8.28 -11.08 6.54
N ASN A 106 9.49 -10.75 6.07
CA ASN A 106 10.74 -11.09 6.74
C ASN A 106 10.85 -10.48 8.13
N ILE A 107 10.49 -9.20 8.29
CA ILE A 107 10.50 -8.56 9.61
C ILE A 107 9.41 -9.10 10.53
N GLY A 108 8.24 -9.45 9.99
CA GLY A 108 7.15 -10.07 10.73
C GLY A 108 7.57 -11.41 11.31
N ASP A 109 8.16 -12.27 10.47
CA ASP A 109 8.63 -13.60 10.86
C ASP A 109 9.77 -13.55 11.88
N PHE A 110 10.75 -12.65 11.65
CA PHE A 110 11.85 -12.43 12.60
C PHE A 110 11.31 -11.97 13.96
N SER A 111 10.49 -10.92 13.95
CA SER A 111 9.99 -10.28 15.17
C SER A 111 9.08 -11.21 15.96
N TYR A 112 8.21 -11.96 15.29
CA TYR A 112 7.37 -12.97 15.95
C TYR A 112 8.21 -14.05 16.63
N ARG A 113 9.13 -14.68 15.89
CA ARG A 113 9.98 -15.75 16.41
C ARG A 113 10.81 -15.29 17.61
N ALA A 114 11.36 -14.08 17.55
CA ALA A 114 12.16 -13.53 18.62
C ALA A 114 11.30 -13.09 19.82
N ALA A 115 10.09 -12.56 19.60
CA ALA A 115 9.19 -12.12 20.66
C ALA A 115 8.66 -13.26 21.52
N ILE A 116 8.34 -14.41 20.93
CA ILE A 116 7.81 -15.57 21.67
C ILE A 116 8.89 -16.38 22.43
N ARG A 117 10.17 -16.08 22.18
CA ARG A 117 11.30 -16.72 22.86
C ARG A 117 11.54 -16.06 24.22
N ASP A 118 11.96 -16.87 25.19
CA ASP A 118 12.42 -16.37 26.50
C ASP A 118 13.80 -15.71 26.33
N LEU A 119 13.81 -14.39 26.07
CA LEU A 119 15.03 -13.64 25.80
C LEU A 119 15.92 -13.45 27.03
N GLU A 120 15.43 -13.73 28.25
CA GLU A 120 16.29 -13.73 29.44
C GLU A 120 17.24 -14.93 29.41
N LYS A 121 16.71 -16.10 29.03
CA LYS A 121 17.47 -17.35 28.89
C LYS A 121 18.20 -17.44 27.55
N GLU A 122 17.53 -17.09 26.46
CA GLU A 122 18.01 -17.19 25.09
C GLU A 122 17.99 -15.80 24.42
N PRO A 123 18.94 -14.91 24.79
CA PRO A 123 18.99 -13.56 24.25
C PRO A 123 19.22 -13.56 22.74
N LEU A 124 18.93 -12.42 22.09
CA LEU A 124 19.33 -12.21 20.70
C LEU A 124 20.84 -12.45 20.54
N ASN A 125 21.20 -13.29 19.58
CA ASN A 125 22.60 -13.52 19.25
C ASN A 125 23.11 -12.43 18.28
N ASN A 126 24.43 -12.37 18.08
CA ASN A 126 25.06 -11.35 17.22
C ASN A 126 24.52 -11.35 15.78
N GLN A 127 24.15 -12.52 15.25
CA GLN A 127 23.58 -12.63 13.90
C GLN A 127 22.16 -12.04 13.87
N GLU A 128 21.36 -12.27 14.90
CA GLU A 128 20.02 -11.69 15.03
C GLU A 128 20.05 -10.17 15.21
N TYR A 129 21.02 -9.65 15.97
CA TYR A 129 21.25 -8.19 16.05
C TYR A 129 21.61 -7.61 14.68
N LYS A 130 22.52 -8.25 13.94
CA LYS A 130 22.88 -7.81 12.59
C LYS A 130 21.70 -7.86 11.62
N THR A 131 20.83 -8.87 11.75
CA THR A 131 19.57 -8.92 11.00
C THR A 131 18.69 -7.74 11.37
N LEU A 132 18.52 -7.44 12.66
CA LEU A 132 17.69 -6.32 13.11
C LEU A 132 18.24 -4.95 12.65
N GLU A 133 19.55 -4.75 12.64
CA GLU A 133 20.22 -3.57 12.07
C GLU A 133 19.97 -3.44 10.56
N THR A 134 20.00 -4.55 9.83
CA THR A 134 19.69 -4.57 8.39
C THR A 134 18.23 -4.20 8.14
N LEU A 135 17.32 -4.79 8.93
CA LEU A 135 15.89 -4.49 8.87
C LEU A 135 15.61 -3.02 9.21
N TYR A 136 16.32 -2.45 10.18
CA TYR A 136 16.27 -1.02 10.51
C TYR A 136 16.67 -0.15 9.32
N SER A 137 17.84 -0.41 8.72
CA SER A 137 18.31 0.33 7.56
C SER A 137 17.33 0.25 6.39
N ASN A 138 16.76 -0.93 6.15
CA ASN A 138 15.82 -1.15 5.07
C ASN A 138 14.48 -0.45 5.32
N ALA A 139 13.98 -0.48 6.56
CA ALA A 139 12.79 0.28 6.95
C ALA A 139 12.99 1.78 6.69
N GLY A 140 14.16 2.35 7.04
CA GLY A 140 14.48 3.75 6.79
C GLY A 140 14.52 4.11 5.29
N ASN A 141 15.15 3.26 4.47
CA ASN A 141 15.17 3.45 3.02
C ASN A 141 13.76 3.41 2.42
N ILE A 142 12.95 2.43 2.82
CA ILE A 142 11.57 2.28 2.32
C ILE A 142 10.72 3.47 2.76
N GLN A 143 10.82 3.88 4.04
CA GLN A 143 10.14 5.05 4.58
C GLN A 143 10.43 6.30 3.74
N ASP A 144 11.70 6.56 3.42
CA ASP A 144 12.10 7.74 2.66
C ASP A 144 11.59 7.71 1.22
N GLU A 145 11.60 6.54 0.56
CA GLU A 145 11.04 6.40 -0.77
C GLU A 145 9.51 6.53 -0.77
N LEU A 146 8.80 5.92 0.19
CA LEU A 146 7.35 6.08 0.33
C LEU A 146 6.96 7.54 0.55
N ARG A 147 7.72 8.27 1.39
CA ARG A 147 7.52 9.72 1.60
C ARG A 147 7.77 10.53 0.33
N LYS A 148 8.76 10.18 -0.50
CA LYS A 148 8.98 10.82 -1.80
C LYS A 148 7.81 10.60 -2.75
N VAL A 149 7.31 9.37 -2.85
CA VAL A 149 6.13 9.06 -3.65
C VAL A 149 4.92 9.83 -3.15
N GLN A 150 4.68 9.84 -1.83
CA GLN A 150 3.61 10.62 -1.22
C GLN A 150 3.69 12.11 -1.60
N HIS A 151 4.89 12.69 -1.50
CA HIS A 151 5.13 14.09 -1.87
C HIS A 151 4.82 14.35 -3.35
N LEU A 152 5.27 13.49 -4.26
CA LEU A 152 5.06 13.63 -5.69
C LEU A 152 3.58 13.50 -6.08
N VAL A 153 2.87 12.53 -5.49
CA VAL A 153 1.43 12.33 -5.70
C VAL A 153 0.64 13.56 -5.29
N LEU A 154 0.90 14.10 -4.09
CA LEU A 154 0.22 15.29 -3.59
C LEU A 154 0.58 16.55 -4.40
N LYS A 155 1.87 16.74 -4.72
CA LYS A 155 2.37 17.91 -5.44
C LYS A 155 1.79 18.02 -6.86
N ASN A 156 1.69 16.89 -7.55
CA ASN A 156 1.24 16.85 -8.94
C ASN A 156 -0.25 16.48 -9.07
N ASN A 157 -0.97 16.31 -7.94
CA ASN A 157 -2.37 15.90 -7.90
C ASN A 157 -2.66 14.63 -8.73
N LEU A 158 -1.79 13.64 -8.57
CA LEU A 158 -1.86 12.38 -9.30
C LEU A 158 -2.96 11.49 -8.74
N ARG A 159 -3.63 10.73 -9.61
CA ARG A 159 -4.68 9.78 -9.23
C ARG A 159 -4.21 8.35 -9.44
N TRP A 160 -4.32 7.52 -8.41
CA TRP A 160 -3.97 6.11 -8.45
C TRP A 160 -4.81 5.35 -9.48
N MET A 161 -6.09 5.70 -9.58
CA MET A 161 -7.03 5.09 -10.54
C MET A 161 -6.64 5.36 -12.01
N ASP A 162 -6.03 6.52 -12.31
CA ASP A 162 -5.58 6.81 -13.69
C ASP A 162 -4.43 5.89 -14.11
N VAL A 163 -3.52 5.62 -13.17
CA VAL A 163 -2.40 4.68 -13.37
C VAL A 163 -2.92 3.27 -13.57
N GLU A 164 -3.84 2.81 -12.71
CA GLU A 164 -4.44 1.48 -12.82
C GLU A 164 -5.19 1.29 -14.15
N MET A 165 -6.01 2.26 -14.56
CA MET A 165 -6.72 2.21 -15.85
C MET A 165 -5.78 2.20 -17.06
N ALA A 166 -4.69 2.97 -17.01
CA ALA A 166 -3.70 3.00 -18.08
C ALA A 166 -3.02 1.64 -18.23
N LEU A 167 -2.56 1.06 -17.12
CA LEU A 167 -1.94 -0.25 -17.07
C LEU A 167 -2.90 -1.36 -17.52
N ALA A 168 -4.16 -1.35 -17.06
CA ALA A 168 -5.18 -2.31 -17.49
C ALA A 168 -5.51 -2.23 -18.99
N SER A 169 -5.32 -1.05 -19.60
CA SER A 169 -5.60 -0.81 -21.02
C SER A 169 -4.40 -1.02 -21.93
N ASN A 170 -3.26 -1.52 -21.42
CA ASN A 170 -1.97 -1.56 -22.11
C ASN A 170 -1.58 -0.20 -22.74
N ARG A 171 -1.93 0.89 -22.07
CA ARG A 171 -1.53 2.24 -22.45
C ARG A 171 -0.45 2.70 -21.48
N ASP A 172 0.56 3.39 -21.99
CA ASP A 172 1.44 4.13 -21.09
C ASP A 172 0.61 5.19 -20.34
N PRO A 173 0.68 5.22 -19.00
CA PRO A 173 0.12 6.34 -18.25
C PRO A 173 0.68 7.66 -18.79
N ALA A 174 -0.17 8.67 -18.86
CA ALA A 174 0.26 10.01 -19.26
C ALA A 174 1.32 10.58 -18.29
N ASP A 175 1.32 10.11 -17.03
CA ASP A 175 2.31 10.42 -16.01
C ASP A 175 2.73 9.13 -15.28
N ASN A 176 4.01 8.75 -15.43
CA ASN A 176 4.60 7.54 -14.82
C ASN A 176 5.16 7.77 -13.41
N THR A 177 4.98 8.96 -12.83
CA THR A 177 5.58 9.33 -11.55
C THR A 177 5.26 8.37 -10.40
N ILE A 178 4.01 7.88 -10.30
CA ILE A 178 3.62 6.88 -9.29
C ILE A 178 4.37 5.58 -9.52
N ILE A 179 4.37 5.07 -10.75
CA ILE A 179 5.01 3.80 -11.10
C ILE A 179 6.52 3.87 -10.84
N ASP A 180 7.17 4.94 -11.29
CA ASP A 180 8.61 5.11 -11.15
C ASP A 180 9.02 5.31 -9.69
N GLY A 181 8.19 6.04 -8.94
CA GLY A 181 8.31 6.15 -7.49
C GLY A 181 8.30 4.79 -6.80
N LEU A 182 7.30 3.96 -7.09
CA LEU A 182 7.18 2.62 -6.50
C LEU A 182 8.30 1.67 -6.96
N LYS A 183 8.69 1.71 -8.23
CA LYS A 183 9.87 0.97 -8.71
C LYS A 183 11.14 1.37 -7.94
N THR A 184 11.24 2.64 -7.55
CA THR A 184 12.37 3.12 -6.76
C THR A 184 12.33 2.58 -5.33
N VAL A 185 11.15 2.59 -4.69
CA VAL A 185 10.92 1.92 -3.39
C VAL A 185 11.42 0.47 -3.47
N GLU A 186 10.93 -0.30 -4.44
CA GLU A 186 11.28 -1.71 -4.63
C GLU A 186 12.77 -1.92 -4.92
N LYS A 187 13.38 -1.04 -5.70
CA LYS A 187 14.82 -1.15 -5.98
C LYS A 187 15.65 -0.96 -4.71
N ASN A 188 15.20 -0.12 -3.79
CA ASN A 188 15.90 0.22 -2.55
C ASN A 188 15.58 -0.74 -1.39
N VAL A 189 14.66 -1.70 -1.59
CA VAL A 189 14.59 -2.91 -0.78
C VAL A 189 15.73 -3.84 -1.21
N THR A 190 16.86 -3.78 -0.49
CA THR A 190 18.06 -4.61 -0.69
C THR A 190 18.62 -5.13 0.62
#